data_AF-A0A7J4LGR7-F1
#
_entry.id   AF-A0A7J4LGR7-F1
#
_cell.length_a   1.000
_cell.length_b   1.000
_cell.length_c   1.000
_cell.angle_alpha   90.00
_cell.angle_beta   90.00
_cell.angle_gamma   90.00
#
_symmetry.space_group_name_H-M   'P 1'
#
loop_
_entity.id
_entity.type
_entity.pdbx_description
1 polymer ?
#
loop_
_entity_poly.entity_id
_entity_poly.type
_entity_poly.pdbx_seq_one_letter_code
_entity_poly.pdbx_strand_id
1 'polypeptide(L)' 'MAMTVQYARKVGGSLMVRIPKDIVKIEQIDEGETLEVEIRKLKKDCFGILSGLKPFAKTEKLDIHG' A
#
# COMPACT_ATOMS: atom_id res chain seq x y z
N MET A 1 -3.04 -5.12 -13.97
CA MET A 1 -2.95 -4.21 -12.81
C MET A 1 -2.66 -4.97 -11.54
N ALA A 2 -1.39 -5.31 -11.36
CA ALA A 2 -0.85 -5.77 -10.09
C ALA A 2 -0.75 -4.59 -9.09
N MET A 3 -1.20 -4.80 -7.85
CA MET A 3 -1.08 -3.82 -6.78
C MET A 3 -0.12 -4.34 -5.71
N THR A 4 0.79 -3.49 -5.23
CA THR A 4 1.76 -3.86 -4.20
C THR A 4 1.92 -2.75 -3.16
N VAL A 5 2.20 -3.16 -1.93
CA VAL A 5 2.51 -2.24 -0.82
C VAL A 5 4.01 -2.19 -0.65
N GLN A 6 4.59 -1.00 -0.79
CA GLN A 6 6.03 -0.80 -0.74
C GLN A 6 6.39 0.37 0.16
N TYR A 7 7.50 0.23 0.88
CA TYR A 7 8.06 1.32 1.66
C TYR A 7 8.73 2.33 0.73
N ALA A 8 8.25 3.58 0.78
CA ALA A 8 8.94 4.71 0.18
C ALA A 8 10.19 5.06 0.99
N ARG A 9 11.29 5.37 0.31
CA ARG A 9 12.55 5.78 0.92
C ARG A 9 13.07 7.05 0.26
N LYS A 10 13.74 7.89 1.04
CA LYS A 10 14.37 9.12 0.53
C LYS A 10 15.65 8.77 -0.22
N VAL A 11 15.75 9.23 -1.45
CA VAL A 11 16.96 9.15 -2.29
C VAL A 11 17.19 10.54 -2.87
N GLY A 12 18.24 11.22 -2.40
CA GLY A 12 18.47 12.63 -2.73
C GLY A 12 17.30 13.54 -2.30
N GLY A 13 16.76 14.29 -3.25
CA GLY A 13 15.59 15.17 -3.07
C GLY A 13 14.23 14.49 -3.28
N SER A 14 14.21 13.20 -3.59
CA SER A 14 12.99 12.50 -4.04
C SER A 14 12.67 11.28 -3.17
N LEU A 15 11.44 10.78 -3.29
CA LEU A 15 11.04 9.49 -2.74
C LEU A 15 11.07 8.43 -3.84
N MET A 16 11.69 7.30 -3.55
CA MET A 16 11.69 6.11 -4.41
C MET A 16 10.93 4.97 -3.75
N VAL A 17 10.16 4.26 -4.57
CA VAL A 17 9.51 2.99 -4.21
C VAL A 17 10.11 1.88 -5.07
N ARG A 18 10.30 0.69 -4.49
CA ARG A 18 10.80 -0.45 -5.23
C ARG A 18 9.64 -1.13 -5.95
N ILE A 19 9.76 -1.37 -7.25
CA ILE A 19 8.86 -2.26 -7.97
C ILE A 19 9.44 -3.69 -7.87
N PRO A 20 8.71 -4.66 -7.30
CA PRO A 20 9.15 -6.05 -7.24
C PRO A 20 9.36 -6.66 -8.64
N LYS A 21 10.36 -7.55 -8.77
CA LYS A 21 10.71 -8.21 -10.04
C LYS A 21 9.52 -8.92 -10.70
N ASP A 22 8.62 -9.49 -9.91
CA ASP A 22 7.46 -10.21 -10.44
C ASP A 22 6.49 -9.27 -11.14
N ILE A 23 6.29 -8.06 -10.58
CA ILE A 23 5.43 -7.03 -11.18
C ILE A 23 6.08 -6.47 -12.44
N VAL A 24 7.40 -6.22 -12.41
CA VAL A 24 8.15 -5.81 -13.60
C VAL A 24 7.96 -6.78 -14.76
N LYS A 25 8.01 -8.10 -14.49
CA LYS A 25 7.81 -9.13 -15.50
C LYS A 25 6.37 -9.22 -16.01
N ILE A 26 5.38 -9.12 -15.11
CA ILE A 26 3.96 -9.28 -15.45
C ILE A 26 3.47 -8.08 -16.26
N GLU A 27 3.82 -6.87 -15.84
CA GLU A 27 3.38 -5.62 -16.46
C GLU A 27 4.39 -5.12 -17.53
N GLN A 28 5.43 -5.92 -17.83
CA GLN A 28 6.44 -5.67 -18.88
C GLN A 28 7.06 -4.26 -18.80
N ILE A 29 7.43 -3.85 -17.58
CA ILE A 29 7.99 -2.52 -17.32
C ILE A 29 9.47 -2.51 -17.66
N ASP A 30 9.90 -1.54 -18.47
CA ASP A 30 11.30 -1.35 -18.83
C ASP A 30 11.93 -0.13 -18.13
N GLU A 31 13.26 -0.14 -18.00
CA GLU A 31 13.99 1.01 -17.47
C GLU A 31 13.87 2.22 -18.42
N GLY A 32 13.55 3.39 -17.86
CA GLY A 32 13.39 4.64 -18.63
C GLY A 32 11.99 4.86 -19.20
N GLU A 33 11.05 3.94 -18.98
CA GLU A 33 9.65 4.10 -19.34
C GLU A 33 8.94 5.12 -18.43
N THR A 34 8.01 5.88 -19.00
CA THR A 34 7.13 6.78 -18.23
C THR A 34 5.91 6.00 -17.74
N LEU A 35 5.74 5.93 -16.42
CA LEU A 35 4.65 5.21 -15.78
C LEU A 35 3.68 6.18 -15.12
N GLU A 36 2.39 5.90 -15.23
CA GLU A 36 1.36 6.52 -14.39
C GLU A 36 1.35 5.83 -13.02
N VAL A 37 1.36 6.61 -11.94
CA VAL A 37 1.44 6.08 -10.57
C VAL A 37 0.28 6.62 -9.74
N GLU A 38 -0.57 5.72 -9.24
CA GLU A 38 -1.59 6.05 -8.24
C GLU A 38 -0.99 5.92 -6.82
N ILE A 39 -1.00 7.01 -6.05
CA ILE A 39 -0.45 7.03 -4.68
C ILE A 39 -1.58 6.89 -3.65
N ARG A 40 -1.55 5.77 -2.90
CA ARG A 40 -2.44 5.56 -1.74
C ARG A 40 -1.62 5.44 -0.46
N LYS A 41 -1.85 6.35 0.49
CA LYS A 41 -1.24 6.26 1.83
C LYS A 41 -1.98 5.20 2.64
N LEU A 42 -1.26 4.16 3.04
CA LEU A 42 -1.77 3.25 4.06
C LEU A 42 -1.78 3.99 5.40
N LYS A 43 -2.96 4.22 5.94
CA LYS A 43 -3.09 4.52 7.36
C LYS A 43 -2.72 3.24 8.09
N LYS A 44 -1.76 3.30 9.02
CA LYS A 44 -1.71 2.26 10.05
C LYS A 44 -3.02 2.41 10.79
N ASP A 45 -3.93 1.45 10.62
CA ASP A 45 -4.98 1.28 11.63
C ASP A 45 -4.24 1.21 12.96
N CYS A 46 -4.66 1.99 13.95
CA CYS A 46 -4.02 2.11 15.25
C CYS A 46 -4.03 0.80 16.08
N PHE A 47 -4.07 -0.37 15.43
CA PHE A 47 -3.84 -1.72 15.93
C PHE A 47 -2.37 -1.94 16.32
N GLY A 48 -1.86 -1.11 17.21
CA GLY A 48 -0.51 -1.25 17.75
C GLY A 48 -0.11 -0.18 18.76
N ILE A 49 -0.84 0.93 18.85
CA ILE A 49 -0.67 1.91 19.94
C ILE A 49 -1.52 1.52 21.16
N LEU A 50 -2.58 0.74 20.95
CA LEU A 50 -3.39 0.13 22.01
C LEU A 50 -3.00 -1.34 22.17
N SER A 51 -1.80 -1.62 22.68
CA SER A 51 -1.33 -2.97 23.04
C SER A 51 -2.16 -3.68 24.13
N GLY A 52 -3.34 -3.16 24.47
CA GLY A 52 -4.30 -3.72 25.42
C GLY A 52 -5.73 -3.92 24.89
N LEU A 53 -6.04 -3.55 23.64
CA LEU A 53 -7.36 -3.83 23.05
C LEU A 53 -7.21 -4.89 21.96
N LYS A 54 -7.88 -6.03 22.18
CA LYS A 54 -7.91 -7.20 21.29
C LYS A 54 -8.22 -6.78 19.84
N PRO A 55 -7.67 -7.49 18.83
CA PRO A 55 -8.05 -7.30 17.43
C PRO A 55 -9.57 -7.32 17.30
N PHE A 56 -10.16 -6.23 16.79
CA PHE A 56 -11.59 -6.20 16.51
C PHE A 56 -11.83 -7.15 15.34
N ALA A 57 -12.17 -8.38 15.69
CA ALA A 57 -12.45 -9.44 14.76
C ALA A 57 -13.73 -9.11 14.01
N LYS A 58 -13.57 -8.57 12.79
CA LYS A 58 -14.41 -8.85 11.61
C LYS A 58 -15.88 -9.19 11.90
N THR A 59 -16.61 -8.33 12.62
CA THR A 59 -18.06 -8.48 12.85
C THR A 59 -18.70 -7.13 13.09
N GLU A 60 -18.65 -6.21 12.14
CA GLU A 60 -19.62 -5.13 12.11
C GLU A 60 -20.10 -4.97 10.66
N LYS A 61 -21.03 -5.87 10.28
CA LYS A 61 -22.04 -5.55 9.26
C LYS A 61 -22.88 -4.43 9.86
N LEU A 62 -22.64 -3.20 9.44
CA LEU A 62 -23.61 -2.13 9.61
C LEU A 62 -24.31 -1.94 8.27
N ASP A 63 -25.36 -2.74 8.08
CA ASP A 63 -26.50 -2.32 7.29
C ASP A 63 -27.06 -1.07 7.97
N ILE A 64 -26.89 0.09 7.34
CA ILE A 64 -27.57 1.31 7.76
C ILE A 64 -28.65 1.59 6.71
N HIS A 65 -29.80 0.97 6.93
CA HIS A 65 -31.09 1.44 6.44
C HIS A 65 -31.83 2.00 7.65
N GLY A 66 -32.30 3.25 7.56
CA GLY A 66 -33.09 3.92 8.60
C GLY A 66 -32.67 5.36 8.82
#